data_AF-A0A954D512-F1
#
_entry.id   AF-A0A954D512-F1
#
_cell.length_a   1.000
_cell.length_b   1.000
_cell.length_c   1.000
_cell.angle_alpha   90.00
_cell.angle_beta   90.00
_cell.angle_gamma   90.00
#
_symmetry.space_group_name_H-M   'P 1'
#
loop_
_entity.id
_entity.type
_entity.pdbx_description
1 polymer ?
#
loop_
_entity_poly.entity_id
_entity_poly.type
_entity_poly.pdbx_seq_one_letter_code
_entity_poly.pdbx_strand_id
1 'polypeptide(L)'
;PDPLASRLAALPLIDPPGGWSGALDLWKRKALLSVGSTGGASAAVSGGGVIFMSTKWIWAAGIAVAVGLGFVGGRTSLDFFRSRPSSADVSDARSSAADVVASDLEATVDRLEAENRELRRDRDARRAEAERLSSELAAVSARVDTMDKTASGGGPPHGPVFTFGVSGQLEAVHEANWPEIADSSQRIAEDVREILSYQESGEKPPRELLIHLQEHTERVRKYEYRTIGKLPTAGRHNGELTHPISLTNTFAQILETAGAPLTPEQIARIEALGLSFETEFERLRSGYSEGTPRVERLLDEYSLKGAFVDDLYAVLTAAQRGIVVDEETQRIAGLDLYCPTLLIIHTSPVVQGATLEEIVGKMKTLLTQSLELSTDEVAALDSPLSQWAQDIAGLLEPVTAAHATHYHYDEGAQAGRATVALYRSMLREVPLDEASRARLLDDYAFYIPRIVPAPPQG
;
A
#
# COMPACT_ATOMS: atom_id res chain seq x y z
N PRO A 1 -13.26 3.32 -20.39
CA PRO A 1 -12.46 3.01 -19.19
C PRO A 1 -11.27 2.16 -19.63
N ASP A 2 -10.04 2.51 -19.23
CA ASP A 2 -8.85 1.78 -19.63
C ASP A 2 -8.81 0.40 -18.92
N PRO A 3 -8.95 -0.72 -19.66
CA PRO A 3 -8.95 -2.05 -19.07
C PRO A 3 -7.60 -2.44 -18.44
N LEU A 4 -6.53 -1.69 -18.71
CA LEU A 4 -5.23 -1.90 -18.09
C LEU A 4 -5.21 -1.44 -16.63
N ALA A 5 -5.85 -0.31 -16.30
CA ALA A 5 -5.88 0.24 -14.95
C ALA A 5 -6.63 -0.67 -13.96
N SER A 6 -7.80 -1.21 -14.36
CA SER A 6 -8.54 -2.18 -13.53
C SER A 6 -7.81 -3.52 -13.38
N ARG A 7 -6.98 -3.93 -14.35
CA ARG A 7 -6.17 -5.15 -14.25
C ARG A 7 -4.97 -4.99 -13.32
N LEU A 8 -4.40 -3.78 -13.25
CA LEU A 8 -3.30 -3.47 -12.33
C LEU A 8 -3.81 -3.34 -10.87
N ALA A 9 -5.01 -2.79 -10.67
CA ALA A 9 -5.65 -2.70 -9.36
C ALA A 9 -6.07 -4.05 -8.75
N ALA A 10 -6.20 -5.10 -9.56
CA ALA A 10 -6.53 -6.46 -9.12
C ALA A 10 -5.30 -7.35 -8.91
N LEU A 11 -4.08 -6.81 -9.03
CA LEU A 11 -2.87 -7.57 -8.73
C LEU A 11 -2.67 -7.60 -7.21
N PRO A 12 -2.69 -8.78 -6.58
CA PRO A 12 -2.39 -8.86 -5.17
C PRO A 12 -0.91 -8.50 -4.95
N LEU A 13 -0.63 -7.68 -3.92
CA LEU A 13 0.70 -7.46 -3.34
C LEU A 13 1.14 -8.75 -2.62
N ILE A 14 1.28 -9.85 -3.36
CA ILE A 14 1.83 -11.10 -2.84
C ILE A 14 3.34 -10.98 -2.93
N ASP A 15 4.00 -11.35 -1.83
CA ASP A 15 5.43 -11.58 -1.81
C ASP A 15 5.73 -12.77 -2.75
N PRO A 16 6.33 -12.54 -3.92
CA PRO A 16 6.45 -13.58 -4.92
C PRO A 16 7.40 -14.66 -4.41
N PRO A 17 7.11 -15.95 -4.67
CA PRO A 17 8.01 -17.02 -4.26
C PRO A 17 9.42 -16.77 -4.81
N GLY A 18 10.38 -16.56 -3.90
CA GLY A 18 11.77 -16.20 -4.24
C GLY A 18 12.18 -14.73 -4.00
N GLY A 19 11.35 -13.92 -3.34
CA GLY A 19 11.68 -12.53 -3.00
C GLY A 19 11.73 -11.60 -4.22
N TRP A 20 12.49 -10.51 -4.14
CA TRP A 20 12.45 -9.43 -5.15
C TRP A 20 12.86 -9.87 -6.57
N SER A 21 13.76 -10.85 -6.68
CA SER A 21 14.13 -11.44 -7.97
C SER A 21 12.97 -12.27 -8.57
N GLY A 22 12.24 -13.01 -7.74
CA GLY A 22 11.01 -13.71 -8.11
C GLY A 22 9.90 -12.76 -8.57
N ALA A 23 9.79 -11.58 -7.93
CA ALA A 23 8.83 -10.53 -8.30
C ALA A 23 9.05 -10.05 -9.71
N LEU A 24 10.29 -9.65 -9.98
CA LEU A 24 10.73 -9.15 -11.27
C LEU A 24 10.54 -10.21 -12.36
N ASP A 25 10.83 -11.47 -12.07
CA ASP A 25 10.67 -12.55 -13.04
C ASP A 25 9.21 -12.91 -13.34
N LEU A 26 8.33 -12.88 -12.33
CA LEU A 26 6.90 -13.15 -12.49
C LEU A 26 6.22 -12.00 -13.25
N TRP A 27 6.61 -10.75 -12.95
CA TRP A 27 6.19 -9.57 -13.69
C TRP A 27 6.68 -9.58 -15.14
N LYS A 28 7.96 -9.88 -15.39
CA LYS A 28 8.50 -10.01 -16.75
C LYS A 28 7.75 -11.07 -17.55
N ARG A 29 7.48 -12.24 -16.96
CA ARG A 29 6.73 -13.33 -17.60
C ARG A 29 5.30 -12.91 -17.95
N LYS A 30 4.58 -12.27 -17.03
CA LYS A 30 3.21 -11.80 -17.29
C LYS A 30 3.17 -10.65 -18.30
N ALA A 31 4.14 -9.73 -18.27
CA ALA A 31 4.28 -8.68 -19.27
C ALA A 31 4.54 -9.26 -20.67
N LEU A 32 5.45 -10.23 -20.79
CA LEU A 32 5.71 -10.96 -22.04
C LEU A 32 4.48 -11.71 -22.57
N LEU A 33 3.70 -12.33 -21.67
CA LEU A 33 2.46 -13.02 -22.04
C LEU A 33 1.34 -12.05 -22.46
N SER A 34 1.29 -10.84 -21.87
CA SER A 34 0.30 -9.81 -22.24
C SER A 34 0.59 -9.16 -23.59
N VAL A 35 1.84 -9.25 -24.08
CA VAL A 35 2.28 -8.73 -25.38
C VAL A 35 2.26 -9.81 -26.46
N GLY A 36 2.10 -11.09 -26.11
CA GLY A 36 2.22 -12.23 -27.02
C GLY A 36 1.00 -13.15 -27.07
N SER A 37 -0.11 -12.71 -27.66
CA SER A 37 -1.18 -13.62 -28.13
C SER A 37 -1.76 -13.25 -29.50
N THR A 38 -0.93 -12.74 -30.39
CA THR A 38 -1.17 -12.80 -31.85
C THR A 38 0.09 -13.37 -32.50
N GLY A 39 -0.10 -14.43 -33.29
CA GLY A 39 0.91 -15.43 -33.58
C GLY A 39 2.15 -14.96 -34.32
N GLY A 40 3.24 -15.70 -34.09
CA GLY A 40 4.30 -15.95 -35.06
C GLY A 40 5.53 -15.03 -35.01
N ALA A 41 6.53 -15.41 -34.22
CA ALA A 41 7.95 -15.36 -34.62
C ALA A 41 8.85 -15.97 -33.54
N SER A 42 9.29 -17.21 -33.79
CA SER A 42 10.49 -17.78 -33.20
C SER A 42 11.67 -17.36 -34.07
N ALA A 43 12.47 -16.38 -33.62
CA ALA A 43 13.93 -16.28 -33.84
C ALA A 43 14.45 -14.87 -33.50
N ALA A 44 15.63 -14.83 -32.86
CA ALA A 44 16.56 -13.70 -32.73
C ALA A 44 16.25 -12.61 -31.67
N VAL A 45 16.66 -12.87 -30.42
CA VAL A 45 17.28 -11.83 -29.56
C VAL A 45 18.50 -12.45 -28.86
N SER A 46 19.59 -12.56 -29.61
CA SER A 46 20.95 -12.53 -29.08
C SER A 46 21.46 -11.10 -29.26
N GLY A 47 21.48 -10.31 -28.20
CA GLY A 47 21.95 -8.93 -28.25
C GLY A 47 21.56 -8.17 -27.00
N GLY A 48 22.54 -7.95 -26.12
CA GLY A 48 22.36 -7.35 -24.79
C GLY A 48 21.69 -5.98 -24.82
N GLY A 49 20.75 -5.82 -23.90
CA GLY A 49 20.04 -4.56 -23.64
C GLY A 49 19.11 -4.76 -22.44
N VAL A 50 19.68 -4.87 -21.25
CA VAL A 50 18.92 -4.92 -19.99
C VAL A 50 18.25 -3.56 -19.80
N ILE A 51 16.93 -3.49 -20.00
CA ILE A 51 16.13 -2.33 -19.62
C ILE A 51 16.02 -2.34 -18.08
N PHE A 52 16.83 -1.52 -17.42
CA PHE A 52 16.62 -1.15 -16.02
C PHE A 52 15.42 -0.19 -15.95
N MET A 53 14.21 -0.72 -15.74
CA MET A 53 13.16 0.10 -15.13
C MET A 53 13.51 0.25 -13.66
N SER A 54 13.76 1.47 -13.21
CA SER A 54 14.05 1.76 -11.81
C SER A 54 12.82 1.51 -10.94
N THR A 55 13.06 0.94 -9.77
CA THR A 55 12.08 0.56 -8.72
C THR A 55 11.10 1.69 -8.37
N LYS A 56 11.47 2.95 -8.66
CA LYS A 56 10.70 4.17 -8.37
C LYS A 56 9.39 4.30 -9.16
N TRP A 57 9.32 3.80 -10.40
CA TRP A 57 8.13 3.94 -11.25
C TRP A 57 6.98 2.99 -10.86
N ILE A 58 7.29 1.84 -10.27
CA ILE A 58 6.30 0.84 -9.86
C ILE A 58 5.51 1.31 -8.63
N TRP A 59 6.15 2.08 -7.73
CA TRP A 59 5.52 2.63 -6.53
C TRP A 59 4.71 3.90 -6.78
N ALA A 60 5.14 4.77 -7.70
CA ALA A 60 4.36 5.92 -8.15
C ALA A 60 3.00 5.49 -8.75
N ALA A 61 2.97 4.33 -9.43
CA ALA A 61 1.71 3.71 -9.88
C ALA A 61 0.86 3.20 -8.71
N GLY A 62 1.46 2.64 -7.66
CA GLY A 62 0.75 2.20 -6.45
C GLY A 62 0.07 3.34 -5.67
N ILE A 63 0.74 4.49 -5.55
CA ILE A 63 0.20 5.69 -4.87
C ILE A 63 -0.87 6.37 -5.74
N ALA A 64 -0.66 6.47 -7.06
CA ALA A 64 -1.69 6.97 -7.98
C ALA A 64 -2.93 6.07 -8.05
N VAL A 65 -2.78 4.75 -7.83
CA VAL A 65 -3.90 3.80 -7.75
C VAL A 65 -4.61 3.92 -6.39
N ALA A 66 -3.91 4.04 -5.28
CA ALA A 66 -4.52 4.22 -3.96
C ALA A 66 -5.35 5.52 -3.85
N VAL A 67 -4.89 6.62 -4.47
CA VAL A 67 -5.63 7.89 -4.52
C VAL A 67 -6.69 7.90 -5.64
N GLY A 68 -6.48 7.16 -6.73
CA GLY A 68 -7.41 7.10 -7.88
C GLY A 68 -8.59 6.14 -7.73
N LEU A 69 -8.56 5.18 -6.79
CA LEU A 69 -9.60 4.16 -6.61
C LEU A 69 -10.93 4.69 -6.04
N GLY A 70 -10.99 5.94 -5.59
CA GLY A 70 -12.23 6.57 -5.12
C GLY A 70 -13.26 6.91 -6.21
N PHE A 71 -12.96 6.78 -7.51
CA PHE A 71 -13.79 7.41 -8.56
C PHE A 71 -14.46 6.48 -9.59
N VAL A 72 -14.19 5.17 -9.66
CA VAL A 72 -14.73 4.33 -10.76
C VAL A 72 -15.20 2.96 -10.28
N GLY A 73 -16.44 2.88 -9.79
CA GLY A 73 -17.11 1.62 -9.46
C GLY A 73 -18.54 1.54 -10.02
N GLY A 74 -18.72 0.81 -11.12
CA GLY A 74 -19.97 0.10 -11.42
C GLY A 74 -20.66 0.39 -12.76
N ARG A 75 -20.54 -0.51 -13.77
CA ARG A 75 -21.70 -1.09 -14.51
C ARG A 75 -21.47 -2.07 -15.69
N THR A 76 -20.28 -2.31 -16.26
CA THR A 76 -20.22 -2.79 -17.66
C THR A 76 -19.62 -4.17 -17.95
N SER A 77 -20.02 -5.26 -17.27
CA SER A 77 -19.40 -6.59 -17.54
C SER A 77 -20.34 -7.77 -17.83
N LEU A 78 -21.64 -7.58 -18.09
CA LEU A 78 -22.58 -8.70 -18.26
C LEU A 78 -23.12 -9.00 -19.68
N ASP A 79 -22.88 -8.17 -20.70
CA ASP A 79 -23.53 -8.36 -22.02
C ASP A 79 -22.70 -9.11 -23.09
N PHE A 80 -21.47 -9.54 -22.81
CA PHE A 80 -20.57 -10.03 -23.86
C PHE A 80 -20.75 -11.51 -24.29
N PHE A 81 -21.59 -12.32 -23.66
CA PHE A 81 -21.64 -13.78 -23.90
C PHE A 81 -22.90 -14.34 -24.60
N ARG A 82 -23.72 -13.50 -25.27
CA ARG A 82 -24.99 -13.95 -25.90
C ARG A 82 -25.11 -13.62 -27.38
N SER A 83 -24.32 -14.26 -28.25
CA SER A 83 -24.78 -14.67 -29.59
C SER A 83 -23.73 -15.52 -30.35
N ARG A 84 -24.08 -16.78 -30.65
CA ARG A 84 -23.44 -17.57 -31.71
C ARG A 84 -24.48 -17.78 -32.82
N PRO A 85 -24.20 -17.46 -34.09
CA PRO A 85 -25.09 -17.81 -35.19
C PRO A 85 -24.93 -19.28 -35.59
N SER A 86 -26.04 -19.89 -36.01
CA SER A 86 -26.14 -21.29 -36.43
C SER A 86 -25.63 -21.50 -37.85
N SER A 87 -24.91 -22.59 -38.07
CA SER A 87 -24.37 -23.04 -39.34
C SER A 87 -25.44 -23.73 -40.21
N ALA A 88 -26.07 -22.98 -41.12
CA ALA A 88 -26.79 -23.54 -42.25
C ALA A 88 -26.87 -22.49 -43.36
N ASP A 89 -25.99 -22.61 -44.35
CA ASP A 89 -26.06 -22.10 -45.74
C ASP A 89 -24.69 -21.65 -46.24
N VAL A 90 -23.88 -22.59 -46.72
CA VAL A 90 -22.73 -22.27 -47.57
C VAL A 90 -22.54 -23.37 -48.62
N SER A 91 -23.18 -23.24 -49.78
CA SER A 91 -22.72 -24.00 -50.96
C SER A 91 -22.74 -23.27 -52.31
N ASP A 92 -23.35 -22.09 -52.48
CA ASP A 92 -23.60 -21.55 -53.84
C ASP A 92 -22.92 -20.21 -54.24
N ALA A 93 -21.91 -19.73 -53.51
CA ALA A 93 -21.27 -18.43 -53.82
C ALA A 93 -19.76 -18.52 -54.11
N ARG A 94 -19.32 -19.45 -54.99
CA ARG A 94 -17.87 -19.74 -55.17
C ARG A 94 -17.16 -19.16 -56.39
N SER A 95 -17.78 -18.28 -57.21
CA SER A 95 -17.07 -17.69 -58.36
C SER A 95 -17.09 -16.16 -58.47
N SER A 96 -17.85 -15.41 -57.64
CA SER A 96 -17.70 -13.95 -57.53
C SER A 96 -17.16 -13.47 -56.17
N ALA A 97 -16.93 -14.40 -55.24
CA ALA A 97 -16.41 -14.09 -53.91
C ALA A 97 -14.89 -13.88 -53.89
N ALA A 98 -14.15 -14.43 -54.86
CA ALA A 98 -12.68 -14.33 -54.88
C ALA A 98 -12.19 -12.90 -55.14
N ASP A 99 -12.82 -12.17 -56.06
CA ASP A 99 -12.41 -10.80 -56.40
C ASP A 99 -12.85 -9.79 -55.31
N VAL A 100 -14.02 -9.99 -54.71
CA VAL A 100 -14.48 -9.18 -53.57
C VAL A 100 -13.60 -9.42 -52.34
N VAL A 101 -13.23 -10.67 -52.05
CA VAL A 101 -12.32 -11.01 -50.95
C VAL A 101 -10.91 -10.48 -51.20
N ALA A 102 -10.42 -10.49 -52.44
CA ALA A 102 -9.12 -9.92 -52.77
C ALA A 102 -9.09 -8.40 -52.54
N SER A 103 -10.12 -7.68 -52.99
CA SER A 103 -10.23 -6.23 -52.79
C SER A 103 -10.43 -5.84 -51.31
N ASP A 104 -11.25 -6.57 -50.56
CA ASP A 104 -11.44 -6.34 -49.12
C ASP A 104 -10.18 -6.65 -48.32
N LEU A 105 -9.40 -7.65 -48.74
CA LEU A 105 -8.12 -8.00 -48.11
C LEU A 105 -7.10 -6.89 -48.33
N GLU A 106 -6.97 -6.37 -49.56
CA GLU A 106 -6.07 -5.25 -49.88
C GLU A 106 -6.42 -3.99 -49.07
N ALA A 107 -7.71 -3.62 -49.03
CA ALA A 107 -8.18 -2.49 -48.21
C ALA A 107 -7.98 -2.71 -46.70
N THR A 108 -7.97 -3.95 -46.23
CA THR A 108 -7.68 -4.29 -44.83
C THR A 108 -6.19 -4.21 -44.53
N VAL A 109 -5.33 -4.68 -45.45
CA VAL A 109 -3.87 -4.54 -45.32
C VAL A 109 -3.49 -3.07 -45.27
N ASP A 110 -4.00 -2.23 -46.18
CA ASP A 110 -3.70 -0.79 -46.20
C ASP A 110 -4.10 -0.08 -44.91
N ARG A 111 -5.26 -0.45 -44.35
CA ARG A 111 -5.76 0.10 -43.08
C ARG A 111 -4.88 -0.31 -41.90
N LEU A 112 -4.52 -1.59 -41.81
CA LEU A 112 -3.65 -2.10 -40.76
C LEU A 112 -2.25 -1.51 -40.87
N GLU A 113 -1.74 -1.28 -42.08
CA GLU A 113 -0.47 -0.58 -42.27
C GLU A 113 -0.54 0.88 -41.84
N ALA A 114 -1.65 1.57 -42.10
CA ALA A 114 -1.87 2.94 -41.63
C ALA A 114 -1.92 3.01 -40.09
N GLU A 115 -2.68 2.11 -39.46
CA GLU A 115 -2.79 2.01 -37.99
C GLU A 115 -1.44 1.65 -37.35
N ASN A 116 -0.68 0.74 -37.95
CA ASN A 116 0.65 0.36 -37.45
C ASN A 116 1.64 1.53 -37.57
N ARG A 117 1.55 2.36 -38.63
CA ARG A 117 2.34 3.59 -38.76
C ARG A 117 1.97 4.61 -37.68
N GLU A 118 0.68 4.76 -37.36
CA GLU A 118 0.22 5.67 -36.31
C GLU A 118 0.66 5.20 -34.91
N LEU A 119 0.47 3.91 -34.59
CA LEU A 119 0.91 3.33 -33.33
C LEU A 119 2.43 3.42 -33.14
N ARG A 120 3.23 3.28 -34.22
CA ARG A 120 4.68 3.50 -34.15
C ARG A 120 5.02 4.95 -33.83
N ARG A 121 4.34 5.92 -34.45
CA ARG A 121 4.54 7.35 -34.16
C ARG A 121 4.17 7.68 -32.71
N ASP A 122 3.04 7.18 -32.22
CA ASP A 122 2.61 7.40 -30.83
C ASP A 122 3.59 6.75 -29.83
N ARG A 123 4.03 5.51 -30.09
CA ARG A 123 5.03 4.83 -29.26
C ARG A 123 6.35 5.59 -29.23
N ASP A 124 6.83 6.08 -30.38
CA ASP A 124 8.09 6.80 -30.47
C ASP A 124 7.98 8.18 -29.80
N ALA A 125 6.82 8.86 -29.89
CA ALA A 125 6.54 10.10 -29.17
C ALA A 125 6.52 9.89 -27.65
N ARG A 126 5.84 8.86 -27.16
CA ARG A 126 5.82 8.51 -25.73
C ARG A 126 7.20 8.11 -25.21
N ARG A 127 8.00 7.42 -26.03
CA ARG A 127 9.38 7.09 -25.69
C ARG A 127 10.24 8.35 -25.55
N ALA A 128 10.12 9.29 -26.49
CA ALA A 128 10.83 10.57 -26.41
C ALA A 128 10.40 11.39 -25.18
N GLU A 129 9.10 11.39 -24.84
CA GLU A 129 8.60 12.03 -23.62
C GLU A 129 9.12 11.34 -22.35
N ALA A 130 9.17 10.01 -22.31
CA ALA A 130 9.73 9.26 -21.19
C ALA A 130 11.25 9.54 -21.02
N GLU A 131 12.01 9.64 -22.11
CA GLU A 131 13.43 10.00 -22.08
C GLU A 131 13.64 11.46 -21.60
N ARG A 132 12.77 12.39 -22.02
CA ARG A 132 12.76 13.78 -21.54
C ARG A 132 12.48 13.84 -20.02
N LEU A 133 11.40 13.20 -19.58
CA LEU A 133 11.01 13.16 -18.16
C LEU A 133 12.07 12.46 -17.30
N SER A 134 12.69 11.39 -17.80
CA SER A 134 13.80 10.74 -17.10
C SER A 134 15.01 11.65 -16.94
N SER A 135 15.30 12.48 -17.95
CA SER A 135 16.40 13.45 -17.90
C SER A 135 16.09 14.60 -16.94
N GLU A 136 14.85 15.09 -16.95
CA GLU A 136 14.36 16.10 -15.99
C GLU A 136 14.41 15.58 -14.55
N LEU A 137 13.98 14.35 -14.31
CA LEU A 137 14.05 13.71 -13.00
C LEU A 137 15.49 13.55 -12.50
N ALA A 138 16.42 13.17 -13.39
CA ALA A 138 17.85 13.09 -13.06
C ALA A 138 18.44 14.47 -12.71
N ALA A 139 18.04 15.52 -13.45
CA ALA A 139 18.48 16.89 -13.17
C ALA A 139 17.91 17.42 -11.85
N VAL A 140 16.64 17.15 -11.55
CA VAL A 140 16.01 17.50 -10.25
C VAL A 140 16.70 16.74 -9.12
N SER A 141 16.95 15.44 -9.27
CA SER A 141 17.68 14.64 -8.28
C SER A 141 19.07 15.22 -8.01
N ALA A 142 19.82 15.62 -9.04
CA ALA A 142 21.13 16.23 -8.86
C ALA A 142 21.07 17.61 -8.16
N ARG A 143 20.00 18.39 -8.40
CA ARG A 143 19.76 19.65 -7.69
C ARG A 143 19.44 19.42 -6.22
N VAL A 144 18.61 18.42 -5.91
CA VAL A 144 18.33 18.00 -4.51
C VAL A 144 19.63 17.58 -3.83
N ASP A 145 20.44 16.71 -4.45
CA ASP A 145 21.73 16.29 -3.88
C ASP A 145 22.69 17.48 -3.63
N THR A 146 22.63 18.51 -4.47
CA THR A 146 23.46 19.71 -4.33
C THR A 146 22.94 20.63 -3.22
N MET A 147 21.61 20.79 -3.12
CA MET A 147 20.95 21.53 -2.04
C MET A 147 21.19 20.85 -0.70
N ASP A 148 21.09 19.52 -0.63
CA ASP A 148 21.40 18.75 0.58
C ASP A 148 22.85 18.98 1.00
N LYS A 149 23.81 18.96 0.07
CA LYS A 149 25.23 19.23 0.37
C LYS A 149 25.51 20.67 0.81
N THR A 150 24.75 21.65 0.32
CA THR A 150 24.92 23.06 0.70
C THR A 150 24.18 23.41 2.00
N ALA A 151 23.03 22.78 2.26
CA ALA A 151 22.30 22.90 3.52
C ALA A 151 23.01 22.18 4.67
N SER A 152 23.71 21.07 4.39
CA SER A 152 24.50 20.32 5.39
C SER A 152 25.83 20.98 5.79
N GLY A 153 26.16 22.14 5.22
CA GLY A 153 27.40 22.85 5.50
C GLY A 153 27.33 23.66 6.80
N GLY A 154 27.52 23.02 7.97
CA GLY A 154 28.00 23.76 9.15
C GLY A 154 27.87 23.16 10.54
N GLY A 155 27.06 22.13 10.76
CA GLY A 155 26.96 21.45 12.06
C GLY A 155 27.44 20.00 11.94
N PRO A 156 28.15 19.44 12.96
CA PRO A 156 28.28 17.99 13.02
C PRO A 156 26.86 17.38 12.99
N PRO A 157 26.64 16.25 12.29
CA PRO A 157 25.38 15.55 12.41
C PRO A 157 25.16 15.29 13.90
N HIS A 158 24.14 15.92 14.48
CA HIS A 158 23.69 15.56 15.80
C HIS A 158 23.23 14.13 15.64
N GLY A 159 24.00 13.19 16.20
CA GLY A 159 23.62 11.79 16.24
C GLY A 159 22.24 11.63 16.88
N PRO A 160 21.67 10.43 16.83
CA PRO A 160 20.38 10.18 17.45
C PRO A 160 20.39 10.62 18.92
N VAL A 161 19.31 11.28 19.34
CA VAL A 161 19.07 11.63 20.75
C VAL A 161 18.82 10.35 21.57
N PHE A 162 18.21 9.34 20.93
CA PHE A 162 17.82 8.09 21.55
C PHE A 162 18.50 6.89 20.90
N THR A 163 18.99 5.95 21.72
CA THR A 163 19.72 4.76 21.26
C THR A 163 19.27 3.50 22.01
N PHE A 164 17.97 3.21 21.98
CA PHE A 164 17.38 2.08 22.70
C PHE A 164 18.07 0.75 22.37
N GLY A 165 18.62 0.08 23.39
CA GLY A 165 19.17 -1.26 23.33
C GLY A 165 19.89 -1.63 22.03
N VAL A 166 19.41 -2.67 21.33
CA VAL A 166 20.07 -3.16 20.10
C VAL A 166 19.72 -2.30 18.88
N SER A 167 18.49 -1.78 18.82
CA SER A 167 18.06 -0.94 17.69
C SER A 167 18.87 0.35 17.59
N GLY A 168 19.25 0.91 18.74
CA GLY A 168 20.09 2.09 18.85
C GLY A 168 21.49 1.92 18.30
N GLN A 169 22.01 0.68 18.26
CA GLN A 169 23.36 0.38 17.74
C GLN A 169 23.39 0.23 16.22
N LEU A 170 22.24 0.33 15.54
CA LEU A 170 22.20 0.23 14.09
C LEU A 170 22.88 1.45 13.46
N GLU A 171 23.82 1.20 12.55
CA GLU A 171 24.45 2.24 11.72
C GLU A 171 23.40 3.13 11.03
N ALA A 172 22.29 2.52 10.57
CA ALA A 172 21.19 3.25 9.95
C ALA A 172 20.49 4.27 10.89
N VAL A 173 20.50 4.03 12.21
CA VAL A 173 19.96 4.96 13.23
C VAL A 173 20.97 6.05 13.54
N HIS A 174 22.26 5.69 13.65
CA HIS A 174 23.34 6.65 13.93
C HIS A 174 23.61 7.64 12.79
N GLU A 175 23.52 7.16 11.55
CA GLU A 175 23.81 7.95 10.34
C GLU A 175 22.54 8.51 9.68
N ALA A 176 21.38 8.39 10.32
CA ALA A 176 20.17 9.00 9.83
C ALA A 176 20.27 10.52 9.89
N ASN A 177 19.80 11.19 8.83
CA ASN A 177 19.64 12.64 8.83
C ASN A 177 18.31 13.00 9.51
N TRP A 178 18.27 12.91 10.84
CA TRP A 178 17.06 13.21 11.62
C TRP A 178 16.47 14.59 11.29
N PRO A 179 17.26 15.66 11.08
CA PRO A 179 16.74 16.95 10.59
C PRO A 179 15.93 16.86 9.29
N GLU A 180 16.44 16.17 8.28
CA GLU A 180 15.73 15.96 7.01
C GLU A 180 14.47 15.10 7.21
N ILE A 181 14.56 14.03 8.01
CA ILE A 181 13.41 13.16 8.28
C ILE A 181 12.30 13.94 9.01
N ALA A 182 12.65 14.76 9.99
CA ALA A 182 11.73 15.60 10.75
C ALA A 182 11.03 16.64 9.86
N ASP A 183 11.79 17.43 9.10
CA ASP A 183 11.23 18.42 8.17
C ASP A 183 10.30 17.73 7.15
N SER A 184 10.79 16.68 6.48
CA SER A 184 9.97 15.97 5.49
C SER A 184 8.73 15.31 6.10
N SER A 185 8.78 14.78 7.33
CA SER A 185 7.59 14.22 7.98
C SER A 185 6.54 15.29 8.27
N GLN A 186 6.95 16.49 8.69
CA GLN A 186 6.01 17.62 8.86
C GLN A 186 5.38 18.05 7.53
N ARG A 187 6.17 18.10 6.45
CA ARG A 187 5.64 18.42 5.10
C ARG A 187 4.64 17.40 4.59
N ILE A 188 4.90 16.10 4.79
CA ILE A 188 3.95 15.04 4.44
C ILE A 188 2.63 15.24 5.20
N ALA A 189 2.68 15.56 6.51
CA ALA A 189 1.48 15.78 7.31
C ALA A 189 0.69 17.04 6.88
N GLU A 190 1.37 18.10 6.41
CA GLU A 190 0.76 19.26 5.77
C GLU A 190 0.05 18.87 4.46
N ASP A 191 0.78 18.21 3.55
CA ASP A 191 0.27 17.82 2.23
C ASP A 191 -0.94 16.88 2.31
N VAL A 192 -0.90 15.91 3.23
CA VAL A 192 -1.99 14.95 3.46
C VAL A 192 -3.27 15.64 3.93
N ARG A 193 -3.16 16.64 4.81
CA ARG A 193 -4.32 17.42 5.26
C ARG A 193 -4.90 18.28 4.14
N GLU A 194 -4.04 18.87 3.32
CA GLU A 194 -4.47 19.62 2.14
C GLU A 194 -5.21 18.71 1.14
N ILE A 195 -4.69 17.50 0.89
CA ILE A 195 -5.35 16.48 0.06
C ILE A 195 -6.73 16.11 0.61
N LEU A 196 -6.85 15.92 1.93
CA LEU A 196 -8.14 15.63 2.57
C LEU A 196 -9.14 16.77 2.35
N SER A 197 -8.71 18.03 2.48
CA SER A 197 -9.59 19.19 2.22
C SER A 197 -10.11 19.21 0.77
N TYR A 198 -9.27 18.87 -0.21
CA TYR A 198 -9.71 18.71 -1.61
C TYR A 198 -10.73 17.56 -1.76
N GLN A 199 -10.52 16.44 -1.07
CA GLN A 199 -11.46 15.31 -1.13
C GLN A 199 -12.83 15.66 -0.52
N GLU A 200 -12.84 16.38 0.60
CA GLU A 200 -14.07 16.83 1.27
C GLU A 200 -14.88 17.82 0.43
N SER A 201 -14.19 18.68 -0.34
CA SER A 201 -14.84 19.61 -1.27
C SER A 201 -15.27 18.95 -2.60
N GLY A 202 -14.91 17.67 -2.81
CA GLY A 202 -15.17 16.95 -4.06
C GLY A 202 -14.27 17.40 -5.22
N GLU A 203 -13.20 18.13 -4.91
CA GLU A 203 -12.20 18.59 -5.87
C GLU A 203 -11.05 17.58 -6.00
N LYS A 204 -10.26 17.73 -7.07
CA LYS A 204 -9.06 16.90 -7.26
C LYS A 204 -7.85 17.65 -6.71
N PRO A 205 -7.00 17.02 -5.87
CA PRO A 205 -5.74 17.61 -5.46
C PRO A 205 -4.90 18.01 -6.68
N PRO A 206 -4.26 19.19 -6.67
CA PRO A 206 -3.32 19.60 -7.70
C PRO A 206 -2.20 18.58 -7.87
N ARG A 207 -1.69 18.43 -9.11
CA ARG A 207 -0.61 17.47 -9.39
C ARG A 207 0.67 17.83 -8.62
N GLU A 208 0.93 19.11 -8.48
CA GLU A 208 2.09 19.67 -7.78
C GLU A 208 2.11 19.24 -6.31
N LEU A 209 0.95 19.22 -5.65
CA LEU A 209 0.79 18.74 -4.27
C LEU A 209 1.15 17.25 -4.15
N LEU A 210 0.70 16.42 -5.10
CA LEU A 210 1.03 14.99 -5.13
C LEU A 210 2.53 14.74 -5.38
N ILE A 211 3.18 15.58 -6.20
CA ILE A 211 4.63 15.51 -6.44
C ILE A 211 5.37 15.88 -5.15
N HIS A 212 4.97 16.96 -4.47
CA HIS A 212 5.57 17.40 -3.22
C HIS A 212 5.48 16.32 -2.13
N LEU A 213 4.29 15.73 -1.97
CA LEU A 213 4.07 14.60 -1.05
C LEU A 213 5.02 13.43 -1.35
N GLN A 214 5.15 13.06 -2.63
CA GLN A 214 6.02 11.97 -3.04
C GLN A 214 7.49 12.27 -2.77
N GLU A 215 7.94 13.50 -3.02
CA GLU A 215 9.32 13.92 -2.79
C GLU A 215 9.70 13.80 -1.31
N HIS A 216 8.88 14.31 -0.40
CA HIS A 216 9.13 14.20 1.05
C HIS A 216 8.96 12.78 1.56
N THR A 217 7.99 12.03 1.05
CA THR A 217 7.84 10.61 1.38
C THR A 217 9.11 9.84 1.03
N GLU A 218 9.70 10.05 -0.15
CA GLU A 218 10.94 9.36 -0.50
C GLU A 218 12.13 9.76 0.37
N ARG A 219 12.19 11.01 0.88
CA ARG A 219 13.23 11.43 1.84
C ARG A 219 13.11 10.66 3.16
N VAL A 220 11.90 10.51 3.70
CA VAL A 220 11.65 9.68 4.89
C VAL A 220 11.97 8.20 4.59
N ARG A 221 11.56 7.68 3.43
CA ARG A 221 11.80 6.28 3.04
C ARG A 221 13.27 5.94 2.81
N LYS A 222 14.17 6.91 2.57
CA LYS A 222 15.62 6.64 2.57
C LYS A 222 16.05 5.97 3.87
N TYR A 223 15.50 6.40 5.01
CA TYR A 223 15.77 5.79 6.31
C TYR A 223 15.12 4.41 6.46
N GLU A 224 13.86 4.27 6.02
CA GLU A 224 13.16 2.97 5.94
C GLU A 224 14.00 1.93 5.20
N TYR A 225 14.45 2.24 3.97
CA TYR A 225 15.24 1.32 3.16
C TYR A 225 16.53 0.85 3.84
N ARG A 226 17.13 1.70 4.69
CA ARG A 226 18.34 1.35 5.45
C ARG A 226 18.05 0.49 6.68
N THR A 227 16.81 0.46 7.14
CA THR A 227 16.37 -0.26 8.35
C THR A 227 15.54 -1.51 8.06
N ILE A 228 15.06 -1.69 6.82
CA ILE A 228 14.32 -2.89 6.38
C ILE A 228 15.05 -4.17 6.79
N GLY A 229 14.33 -5.04 7.52
CA GLY A 229 14.85 -6.32 8.01
C GLY A 229 15.94 -6.23 9.08
N LYS A 230 16.27 -5.02 9.56
CA LYS A 230 17.22 -4.78 10.66
C LYS A 230 16.50 -4.41 11.96
N LEU A 231 15.44 -3.61 11.87
CA LEU A 231 14.55 -3.38 13.00
C LEU A 231 13.55 -4.53 13.10
N PRO A 232 13.31 -5.08 14.31
CA PRO A 232 12.31 -6.11 14.48
C PRO A 232 10.92 -5.53 14.18
N THR A 233 10.15 -6.22 13.34
CA THR A 233 8.75 -5.88 13.04
C THR A 233 8.03 -7.05 12.34
N ALA A 234 6.73 -7.15 12.52
CA ALA A 234 5.80 -7.98 11.77
C ALA A 234 5.18 -7.23 10.56
N GLY A 235 5.09 -5.90 10.62
CA GLY A 235 4.43 -5.04 9.63
C GLY A 235 5.35 -4.46 8.56
N ARG A 236 6.26 -5.29 8.02
CA ARG A 236 7.27 -4.98 6.97
C ARG A 236 7.02 -3.67 6.20
N HIS A 237 8.07 -2.86 6.03
CA HIS A 237 8.05 -1.51 5.44
C HIS A 237 7.68 -0.45 6.49
N ASN A 238 6.39 -0.19 6.69
CA ASN A 238 5.93 0.80 7.66
C ASN A 238 6.24 0.38 9.11
N GLY A 239 6.51 -0.91 9.34
CA GLY A 239 7.01 -1.46 10.59
C GLY A 239 8.28 -0.80 11.10
N GLU A 240 9.25 -0.60 10.21
CA GLU A 240 10.52 0.01 10.55
C GLU A 240 10.35 1.52 10.82
N LEU A 241 9.54 2.23 10.02
CA LEU A 241 9.28 3.67 10.22
C LEU A 241 8.49 3.96 11.51
N THR A 242 7.55 3.11 11.86
CA THR A 242 6.75 3.24 13.10
C THR A 242 7.45 2.64 14.32
N HIS A 243 8.70 2.20 14.20
CA HIS A 243 9.46 1.69 15.36
C HIS A 243 9.70 2.82 16.37
N PRO A 244 9.60 2.57 17.69
CA PRO A 244 9.83 3.58 18.73
C PRO A 244 11.12 4.39 18.59
N ILE A 245 12.22 3.75 18.16
CA ILE A 245 13.51 4.43 17.94
C ILE A 245 13.44 5.48 16.83
N SER A 246 12.69 5.18 15.77
CA SER A 246 12.53 6.04 14.59
C SER A 246 11.63 7.20 14.95
N LEU A 247 10.50 6.89 15.59
CA LEU A 247 9.52 7.86 16.05
C LEU A 247 10.12 8.89 17.01
N THR A 248 10.81 8.44 18.06
CA THR A 248 11.32 9.33 19.11
C THR A 248 12.45 10.24 18.65
N ASN A 249 13.35 9.75 17.79
CA ASN A 249 14.39 10.59 17.21
C ASN A 249 13.79 11.65 16.25
N THR A 250 12.79 11.27 15.45
CA THR A 250 12.04 12.24 14.64
C THR A 250 11.34 13.29 15.51
N PHE A 251 10.68 12.88 16.60
CA PHE A 251 10.03 13.80 17.55
C PHE A 251 11.01 14.77 18.20
N ALA A 252 12.15 14.25 18.69
CA ALA A 252 13.17 15.09 19.30
C ALA A 252 13.63 16.19 18.34
N GLN A 253 13.85 15.83 17.07
CA GLN A 253 14.29 16.79 16.08
C GLN A 253 13.20 17.78 15.63
N ILE A 254 11.94 17.34 15.51
CA ILE A 254 10.81 18.25 15.29
C ILE A 254 10.75 19.31 16.40
N LEU A 255 10.85 18.86 17.66
CA LEU A 255 10.79 19.73 18.83
C LEU A 255 12.00 20.67 18.94
N GLU A 256 13.20 20.18 18.65
CA GLU A 256 14.43 20.98 18.57
C GLU A 256 14.28 22.11 17.54
N THR A 257 13.88 21.77 16.31
CA THR A 257 13.69 22.73 15.21
C THR A 257 12.61 23.77 15.55
N ALA A 258 11.56 23.37 16.28
CA ALA A 258 10.51 24.27 16.73
C ALA A 258 10.88 25.13 17.95
N GLY A 259 12.10 25.01 18.50
CA GLY A 259 12.56 25.76 19.68
C GLY A 259 11.93 25.29 20.99
N ALA A 260 11.38 24.08 21.03
CA ALA A 260 10.77 23.45 22.20
C ALA A 260 11.43 22.09 22.54
N PRO A 261 12.79 22.04 22.64
CA PRO A 261 13.52 20.78 22.77
C PRO A 261 13.09 19.99 24.01
N LEU A 262 13.35 18.69 23.97
CA LEU A 262 13.12 17.82 25.12
C LEU A 262 14.04 18.21 26.28
N THR A 263 13.50 18.23 27.49
CA THR A 263 14.30 18.39 28.71
C THR A 263 15.11 17.13 29.00
N PRO A 264 16.24 17.22 29.74
CA PRO A 264 17.00 16.04 30.17
C PRO A 264 16.14 14.97 30.87
N GLU A 265 15.17 15.39 31.68
CA GLU A 265 14.24 14.49 32.36
C GLU A 265 13.30 13.77 31.38
N GLN A 266 12.81 14.48 30.36
CA GLN A 266 12.00 13.86 29.31
C GLN A 266 12.82 12.85 28.49
N ILE A 267 14.05 13.20 28.11
CA ILE A 267 14.97 12.31 27.39
C ILE A 267 15.20 11.03 28.20
N ALA A 268 15.54 11.14 29.49
CA ALA A 268 15.76 9.98 30.34
C ALA A 268 14.51 9.09 30.47
N ARG A 269 13.31 9.68 30.55
CA ARG A 269 12.05 8.92 30.60
C ARG A 269 11.75 8.21 29.28
N ILE A 270 11.95 8.88 28.15
CA ILE A 270 11.73 8.29 26.83
C ILE A 270 12.71 7.15 26.55
N GLU A 271 13.97 7.30 26.96
CA GLU A 271 14.97 6.22 26.89
C GLU A 271 14.52 4.97 27.67
N ALA A 272 14.00 5.17 28.90
CA ALA A 272 13.44 4.08 29.69
C ALA A 272 12.21 3.42 29.04
N LEU A 273 11.31 4.21 28.44
CA LEU A 273 10.16 3.67 27.68
C LEU A 273 10.63 2.84 26.48
N GLY A 274 11.63 3.31 25.74
CA GLY A 274 12.19 2.60 24.59
C GLY A 274 12.80 1.24 24.97
N LEU A 275 13.58 1.20 26.05
CA LEU A 275 14.13 -0.06 26.58
C LEU A 275 13.03 -1.03 27.08
N SER A 276 11.98 -0.49 27.70
CA SER A 276 10.81 -1.29 28.11
C SER A 276 10.09 -1.89 26.91
N PHE A 277 9.89 -1.10 25.85
CA PHE A 277 9.32 -1.58 24.59
C PHE A 277 10.14 -2.73 24.00
N GLU A 278 11.47 -2.58 23.87
CA GLU A 278 12.31 -3.63 23.27
C GLU A 278 12.23 -4.94 24.07
N THR A 279 12.27 -4.83 25.40
CA THR A 279 12.15 -5.99 26.30
C THR A 279 10.82 -6.70 26.10
N GLU A 280 9.72 -5.94 26.10
CA GLU A 280 8.38 -6.50 25.97
C GLU A 280 8.14 -7.07 24.56
N PHE A 281 8.65 -6.41 23.52
CA PHE A 281 8.50 -6.89 22.16
C PHE A 281 9.26 -8.20 21.93
N GLU A 282 10.48 -8.31 22.47
CA GLU A 282 11.24 -9.57 22.43
C GLU A 282 10.53 -10.68 23.23
N ARG A 283 9.93 -10.34 24.38
CA ARG A 283 9.11 -11.28 25.16
C ARG A 283 7.90 -11.79 24.35
N LEU A 284 7.19 -10.92 23.65
CA LEU A 284 6.08 -11.32 22.77
C LEU A 284 6.59 -12.22 21.64
N ARG A 285 7.64 -11.80 20.94
CA ARG A 285 8.21 -12.51 19.78
C ARG A 285 8.73 -13.90 20.13
N SER A 286 9.38 -14.05 21.28
CA SER A 286 9.85 -15.36 21.77
C SER A 286 8.71 -16.31 22.15
N GLY A 287 7.50 -15.80 22.37
CA GLY A 287 6.30 -16.60 22.63
C GLY A 287 5.60 -17.11 21.37
N TYR A 288 5.97 -16.64 20.18
CA TYR A 288 5.32 -17.06 18.93
C TYR A 288 5.73 -18.48 18.52
N SER A 289 4.78 -19.21 17.95
CA SER A 289 4.98 -20.54 17.37
C SER A 289 4.75 -20.53 15.86
N GLU A 290 5.07 -21.64 15.19
CA GLU A 290 4.71 -21.83 13.77
C GLU A 290 3.20 -21.73 13.52
N GLY A 291 2.39 -22.07 14.52
CA GLY A 291 0.92 -21.96 14.46
C GLY A 291 0.37 -20.57 14.78
N THR A 292 1.21 -19.59 15.15
CA THR A 292 0.78 -18.22 15.45
C THR A 292 0.57 -17.46 14.13
N PRO A 293 -0.67 -17.05 13.78
CA PRO A 293 -0.95 -16.32 12.55
C PRO A 293 -0.14 -15.02 12.46
N ARG A 294 0.31 -14.64 11.26
CA ARG A 294 1.07 -13.40 11.07
C ARG A 294 0.27 -12.15 11.46
N VAL A 295 -1.04 -12.13 11.19
CA VAL A 295 -1.96 -11.07 11.64
C VAL A 295 -1.96 -10.88 13.16
N GLU A 296 -1.77 -11.95 13.95
CA GLU A 296 -1.69 -11.88 15.40
C GLU A 296 -0.40 -11.21 15.87
N ARG A 297 0.73 -11.59 15.26
CA ARG A 297 2.03 -10.95 15.53
C ARG A 297 2.00 -9.46 15.21
N LEU A 298 1.29 -9.10 14.13
CA LEU A 298 1.08 -7.72 13.71
C LEU A 298 0.20 -6.95 14.70
N LEU A 299 -0.86 -7.56 15.25
CA LEU A 299 -1.72 -6.96 16.26
C LEU A 299 -0.99 -6.72 17.58
N ASP A 300 -0.16 -7.68 18.00
CA ASP A 300 0.64 -7.56 19.21
C ASP A 300 1.63 -6.38 19.10
N GLU A 301 2.33 -6.27 17.96
CA GLU A 301 3.20 -5.11 17.67
C GLU A 301 2.40 -3.80 17.59
N TYR A 302 1.27 -3.79 16.90
CA TYR A 302 0.39 -2.63 16.76
C TYR A 302 -0.09 -2.10 18.12
N SER A 303 -0.47 -3.02 19.00
CA SER A 303 -0.92 -2.73 20.37
C SER A 303 0.22 -2.18 21.21
N LEU A 304 1.38 -2.84 21.15
CA LEU A 304 2.56 -2.42 21.92
C LEU A 304 3.08 -1.04 21.47
N LYS A 305 3.13 -0.78 20.16
CA LYS A 305 3.49 0.55 19.62
C LYS A 305 2.49 1.62 20.04
N GLY A 306 1.19 1.31 20.08
CA GLY A 306 0.18 2.26 20.54
C GLY A 306 0.35 2.64 22.01
N ALA A 307 0.58 1.65 22.87
CA ALA A 307 0.88 1.91 24.28
C ALA A 307 2.15 2.76 24.45
N PHE A 308 3.21 2.45 23.69
CA PHE A 308 4.43 3.28 23.69
C PHE A 308 4.16 4.73 23.26
N VAL A 309 3.36 4.92 22.21
CA VAL A 309 2.98 6.25 21.72
C VAL A 309 2.20 7.02 22.80
N ASP A 310 1.25 6.37 23.46
CA ASP A 310 0.48 6.98 24.55
C ASP A 310 1.38 7.43 25.72
N ASP A 311 2.31 6.58 26.14
CA ASP A 311 3.29 6.90 27.18
C ASP A 311 4.25 8.01 26.74
N LEU A 312 4.68 8.02 25.47
CA LEU A 312 5.50 9.09 24.90
C LEU A 312 4.77 10.44 24.95
N TYR A 313 3.52 10.50 24.51
CA TYR A 313 2.71 11.72 24.56
C TYR A 313 2.47 12.22 26.01
N ALA A 314 2.41 11.31 26.98
CA ALA A 314 2.30 11.65 28.39
C ALA A 314 3.59 12.27 28.98
N VAL A 315 4.75 12.03 28.36
CA VAL A 315 6.03 12.67 28.74
C VAL A 315 6.14 14.09 28.17
N LEU A 316 5.49 14.38 27.04
CA LEU A 316 5.50 15.70 26.42
C LEU A 316 4.60 16.71 27.15
N THR A 317 4.96 17.99 27.10
CA THR A 317 4.04 19.07 27.51
C THR A 317 2.93 19.25 26.47
N ALA A 318 1.82 19.88 26.86
CA ALA A 318 0.73 20.16 25.91
C ALA A 318 1.20 20.99 24.69
N ALA A 319 2.08 21.97 24.91
CA ALA A 319 2.68 22.77 23.85
C ALA A 319 3.54 21.92 22.90
N GLN A 320 4.37 21.01 23.43
CA GLN A 320 5.16 20.09 22.61
C GLN A 320 4.28 19.12 21.81
N ARG A 321 3.18 18.62 22.40
CA ARG A 321 2.27 17.72 21.68
C ARG A 321 1.68 18.37 20.41
N GLY A 322 1.20 19.61 20.53
CA GLY A 322 0.62 20.35 19.39
C GLY A 322 1.65 20.79 18.34
N ILE A 323 2.95 20.68 18.61
CA ILE A 323 4.00 20.89 17.60
C ILE A 323 4.19 19.64 16.75
N VAL A 324 4.05 18.46 17.35
CA VAL A 324 4.41 17.19 16.71
C VAL A 324 3.28 16.64 15.88
N VAL A 325 2.05 16.67 16.39
CA VAL A 325 0.86 16.19 15.69
C VAL A 325 -0.28 17.19 15.85
N ASP A 326 -1.08 17.31 14.80
CA ASP A 326 -2.34 18.04 14.83
C ASP A 326 -3.37 17.22 15.63
N GLU A 327 -4.05 17.85 16.60
CA GLU A 327 -5.02 17.17 17.47
C GLU A 327 -6.22 16.63 16.67
N GLU A 328 -6.61 17.28 15.57
CA GLU A 328 -7.74 16.87 14.74
C GLU A 328 -7.44 15.62 13.90
N THR A 329 -6.17 15.41 13.53
CA THR A 329 -5.77 14.23 12.74
C THR A 329 -5.10 13.14 13.57
N GLN A 330 -4.83 13.41 14.84
CA GLN A 330 -4.15 12.49 15.74
C GLN A 330 -4.85 11.13 15.78
N ARG A 331 -4.04 10.06 15.66
CA ARG A 331 -4.48 8.67 15.66
C ARG A 331 -5.43 8.26 14.53
N ILE A 332 -5.52 9.03 13.45
CA ILE A 332 -6.32 8.65 12.28
C ILE A 332 -5.43 8.02 11.21
N ALA A 333 -5.82 6.83 10.74
CA ALA A 333 -5.15 6.12 9.66
C ALA A 333 -5.07 6.98 8.40
N GLY A 334 -3.86 7.13 7.89
CA GLY A 334 -3.56 7.92 6.69
C GLY A 334 -3.43 9.41 6.93
N LEU A 335 -3.69 9.92 8.14
CA LEU A 335 -3.54 11.35 8.47
C LEU A 335 -2.49 11.61 9.56
N ASP A 336 -2.31 10.68 10.51
CA ASP A 336 -1.25 10.72 11.51
C ASP A 336 -0.11 9.77 11.12
N LEU A 337 1.02 10.34 10.70
CA LEU A 337 2.22 9.60 10.29
C LEU A 337 2.96 8.93 11.45
N TYR A 338 2.62 9.32 12.68
CA TYR A 338 3.28 8.88 13.90
C TYR A 338 2.45 7.85 14.67
N CYS A 339 1.21 7.63 14.22
CA CYS A 339 0.33 6.62 14.77
C CYS A 339 0.70 5.22 14.27
N PRO A 340 0.54 4.17 15.09
CA PRO A 340 0.69 2.79 14.63
C PRO A 340 -0.29 2.39 13.51
N THR A 341 -1.35 3.16 13.22
CA THR A 341 -2.19 2.92 12.03
C THR A 341 -1.39 2.90 10.73
N LEU A 342 -0.28 3.65 10.66
CA LEU A 342 0.63 3.60 9.53
C LEU A 342 1.25 2.19 9.33
N LEU A 343 1.48 1.43 10.41
CA LEU A 343 1.97 0.04 10.37
C LEU A 343 1.09 -0.86 9.49
N ILE A 344 -0.23 -0.65 9.56
CA ILE A 344 -1.22 -1.54 8.95
C ILE A 344 -1.93 -0.91 7.74
N ILE A 345 -1.64 0.33 7.36
CA ILE A 345 -2.42 1.05 6.34
C ILE A 345 -2.42 0.33 4.97
N HIS A 346 -1.33 -0.34 4.61
CA HIS A 346 -1.23 -1.13 3.36
C HIS A 346 -1.74 -2.56 3.50
N THR A 347 -2.04 -2.98 4.73
CA THR A 347 -2.46 -4.33 5.08
C THR A 347 -3.86 -4.34 5.67
N SER A 348 -4.60 -3.23 5.60
CA SER A 348 -5.88 -3.07 6.26
C SER A 348 -7.01 -2.82 5.24
N PRO A 349 -7.39 -3.85 4.44
CA PRO A 349 -8.44 -3.68 3.45
C PRO A 349 -9.75 -3.23 4.11
N VAL A 350 -10.31 -2.13 3.61
CA VAL A 350 -11.59 -1.62 4.08
C VAL A 350 -12.71 -2.41 3.43
N VAL A 351 -13.51 -3.09 4.25
CA VAL A 351 -14.69 -3.86 3.82
C VAL A 351 -15.92 -2.97 3.96
N GLN A 352 -16.24 -2.25 2.89
CA GLN A 352 -17.36 -1.30 2.86
C GLN A 352 -18.68 -1.99 2.51
N GLY A 353 -19.79 -1.61 3.13
CA GLY A 353 -21.14 -2.03 2.74
C GLY A 353 -22.21 -1.06 3.25
N ALA A 354 -23.41 -1.10 2.69
CA ALA A 354 -24.53 -0.30 3.20
C ALA A 354 -25.14 -0.91 4.48
N THR A 355 -24.90 -2.21 4.71
CA THR A 355 -25.38 -2.97 5.87
C THR A 355 -24.31 -3.94 6.36
N LEU A 356 -24.47 -4.45 7.60
CA LEU A 356 -23.61 -5.50 8.13
C LEU A 356 -23.66 -6.77 7.27
N GLU A 357 -24.83 -7.13 6.75
CA GLU A 357 -24.99 -8.30 5.88
C GLU A 357 -24.14 -8.18 4.60
N GLU A 358 -24.11 -6.99 3.98
CA GLU A 358 -23.25 -6.73 2.82
C GLU A 358 -21.76 -6.81 3.18
N ILE A 359 -21.36 -6.27 4.33
CA ILE A 359 -19.97 -6.35 4.81
C ILE A 359 -19.56 -7.82 5.02
N VAL A 360 -20.38 -8.61 5.70
CA VAL A 360 -20.13 -10.04 5.93
C VAL A 360 -20.07 -10.81 4.60
N GLY A 361 -20.97 -10.54 3.65
CA GLY A 361 -20.95 -11.15 2.32
C GLY A 361 -19.69 -10.83 1.51
N LYS A 362 -19.22 -9.57 1.57
CA LYS A 362 -17.95 -9.16 0.96
C LYS A 362 -16.75 -9.78 1.64
N MET A 363 -16.76 -9.84 2.97
CA MET A 363 -15.72 -10.50 3.77
C MET A 363 -15.59 -11.98 3.40
N LYS A 364 -16.72 -12.71 3.31
CA LYS A 364 -16.75 -14.11 2.85
C LYS A 364 -16.11 -14.27 1.47
N THR A 365 -16.43 -13.35 0.55
CA THR A 365 -15.89 -13.34 -0.82
C THR A 365 -14.37 -13.10 -0.80
N LEU A 366 -13.91 -12.11 -0.03
CA LEU A 366 -12.48 -11.79 0.11
C LEU A 366 -11.68 -12.98 0.64
N LEU A 367 -12.13 -13.60 1.74
CA LEU A 367 -11.48 -14.78 2.32
C LEU A 367 -11.46 -15.96 1.35
N THR A 368 -12.58 -16.22 0.67
CA THR A 368 -12.68 -17.30 -0.32
C THR A 368 -11.63 -17.12 -1.42
N GLN A 369 -11.44 -15.89 -1.88
CA GLN A 369 -10.51 -15.57 -2.96
C GLN A 369 -9.05 -15.55 -2.48
N SER A 370 -8.75 -14.89 -1.36
CA SER A 370 -7.38 -14.74 -0.86
C SER A 370 -6.78 -16.06 -0.38
N LEU A 371 -7.61 -16.92 0.19
CA LEU A 371 -7.19 -18.22 0.72
C LEU A 371 -7.45 -19.37 -0.26
N GLU A 372 -8.05 -19.09 -1.42
CA GLU A 372 -8.44 -20.07 -2.45
C GLU A 372 -9.26 -21.24 -1.87
N LEU A 373 -10.26 -20.92 -1.05
CA LEU A 373 -11.07 -21.92 -0.36
C LEU A 373 -11.93 -22.73 -1.34
N SER A 374 -11.97 -24.04 -1.13
CA SER A 374 -12.90 -24.98 -1.75
C SER A 374 -14.34 -24.73 -1.31
N THR A 375 -15.30 -25.29 -2.05
CA THR A 375 -16.73 -25.17 -1.73
C THR A 375 -17.08 -25.62 -0.30
N ASP A 376 -16.46 -26.71 0.17
CA ASP A 376 -16.72 -27.26 1.50
C ASP A 376 -16.15 -26.34 2.60
N GLU A 377 -14.97 -25.77 2.39
CA GLU A 377 -14.38 -24.78 3.31
C GLU A 377 -15.23 -23.49 3.35
N VAL A 378 -15.74 -23.02 2.20
CA VAL A 378 -16.61 -21.83 2.11
C VAL A 378 -17.93 -22.04 2.85
N ALA A 379 -18.50 -23.25 2.80
CA ALA A 379 -19.71 -23.58 3.55
C ALA A 379 -19.49 -23.55 5.07
N ALA A 380 -18.26 -23.86 5.53
CA ALA A 380 -17.90 -23.84 6.95
C ALA A 380 -17.59 -22.43 7.51
N LEU A 381 -17.55 -21.39 6.68
CA LEU A 381 -17.23 -20.02 7.13
C LEU A 381 -18.33 -19.33 7.94
N ASP A 382 -19.58 -19.81 7.88
CA ASP A 382 -20.73 -19.07 8.43
C ASP A 382 -20.63 -18.85 9.94
N SER A 383 -20.15 -19.86 10.69
CA SER A 383 -19.94 -19.73 12.15
C SER A 383 -18.82 -18.73 12.49
N PRO A 384 -17.58 -18.88 11.98
CA PRO A 384 -16.51 -17.89 12.17
C PRO A 384 -16.91 -16.45 11.78
N LEU A 385 -17.59 -16.27 10.65
CA LEU A 385 -18.02 -14.96 10.18
C LEU A 385 -19.13 -14.35 11.03
N SER A 386 -20.04 -15.16 11.56
CA SER A 386 -21.08 -14.70 12.48
C SER A 386 -20.47 -14.18 13.79
N GLN A 387 -19.43 -14.84 14.31
CA GLN A 387 -18.70 -14.36 15.49
C GLN A 387 -17.94 -13.07 15.17
N TRP A 388 -17.22 -13.03 14.05
CA TRP A 388 -16.53 -11.81 13.60
C TRP A 388 -17.48 -10.62 13.49
N ALA A 389 -18.68 -10.82 12.93
CA ALA A 389 -19.72 -9.80 12.81
C ALA A 389 -20.17 -9.23 14.17
N GLN A 390 -20.21 -10.07 15.21
CA GLN A 390 -20.51 -9.63 16.59
C GLN A 390 -19.35 -8.81 17.17
N ASP A 391 -18.11 -9.26 16.97
CA ASP A 391 -16.91 -8.62 17.52
C ASP A 391 -16.66 -7.21 16.92
N ILE A 392 -17.11 -6.98 15.68
CA ILE A 392 -17.00 -5.68 15.00
C ILE A 392 -18.22 -4.78 15.19
N ALA A 393 -19.28 -5.21 15.89
CA ALA A 393 -20.55 -4.47 15.92
C ALA A 393 -20.38 -3.01 16.41
N GLY A 394 -19.42 -2.76 17.31
CA GLY A 394 -19.08 -1.43 17.81
C GLY A 394 -18.37 -0.51 16.81
N LEU A 395 -17.95 -1.01 15.65
CA LEU A 395 -17.22 -0.27 14.60
C LEU A 395 -18.11 0.20 13.44
N LEU A 396 -19.40 -0.12 13.49
CA LEU A 396 -20.32 0.02 12.35
C LEU A 396 -21.06 1.37 12.34
N GLU A 397 -20.49 2.38 12.98
CA GLU A 397 -21.00 3.75 12.83
C GLU A 397 -20.93 4.16 11.35
N PRO A 398 -22.02 4.67 10.75
CA PRO A 398 -22.01 5.09 9.36
C PRO A 398 -21.01 6.23 9.10
N VAL A 399 -20.19 6.08 8.06
CA VAL A 399 -19.25 7.10 7.60
C VAL A 399 -19.57 7.54 6.18
N THR A 400 -19.12 8.73 5.80
CA THR A 400 -19.20 9.17 4.40
C THR A 400 -18.20 8.38 3.54
N ALA A 401 -18.44 8.34 2.23
CA ALA A 401 -17.51 7.66 1.31
C ALA A 401 -16.08 8.23 1.37
N ALA A 402 -15.95 9.55 1.58
CA ALA A 402 -14.65 10.22 1.73
C ALA A 402 -13.88 9.75 2.98
N HIS A 403 -14.59 9.41 4.06
CA HIS A 403 -13.99 8.97 5.32
C HIS A 403 -13.85 7.45 5.44
N ALA A 404 -14.29 6.68 4.44
CA ALA A 404 -14.32 5.23 4.56
C ALA A 404 -12.92 4.60 4.72
N THR A 405 -11.86 5.25 4.22
CA THR A 405 -10.47 4.81 4.39
C THR A 405 -9.80 5.31 5.66
N HIS A 406 -10.45 6.22 6.39
CA HIS A 406 -9.94 6.80 7.62
C HIS A 406 -10.57 6.09 8.82
N TYR A 407 -9.72 5.67 9.74
CA TYR A 407 -10.13 5.00 10.96
C TYR A 407 -9.19 5.34 12.10
N HIS A 408 -9.75 5.47 13.29
CA HIS A 408 -8.96 5.73 14.49
C HIS A 408 -8.18 4.50 14.90
N TYR A 409 -7.09 4.72 15.63
CA TYR A 409 -6.26 3.65 16.21
C TYR A 409 -7.09 2.59 16.95
N ASP A 410 -8.04 3.00 17.80
CA ASP A 410 -8.83 2.07 18.59
C ASP A 410 -9.76 1.20 17.73
N GLU A 411 -10.28 1.77 16.64
CA GLU A 411 -11.06 1.02 15.65
C GLU A 411 -10.19 -0.01 14.93
N GLY A 412 -8.97 0.37 14.54
CA GLY A 412 -7.97 -0.53 13.96
C GLY A 412 -7.58 -1.66 14.93
N ALA A 413 -7.39 -1.35 16.21
CA ALA A 413 -7.08 -2.33 17.24
C ALA A 413 -8.25 -3.32 17.45
N GLN A 414 -9.48 -2.84 17.48
CA GLN A 414 -10.67 -3.70 17.62
C GLN A 414 -10.87 -4.58 16.39
N ALA A 415 -10.73 -4.02 15.17
CA ALA A 415 -10.84 -4.77 13.93
C ALA A 415 -9.74 -5.84 13.81
N GLY A 416 -8.52 -5.52 14.25
CA GLY A 416 -7.42 -6.47 14.35
C GLY A 416 -7.72 -7.62 15.31
N ARG A 417 -8.23 -7.32 16.52
CA ARG A 417 -8.67 -8.35 17.49
C ARG A 417 -9.74 -9.27 16.91
N ALA A 418 -10.76 -8.70 16.26
CA ALA A 418 -11.81 -9.48 15.59
C ALA A 418 -11.23 -10.36 14.47
N THR A 419 -10.28 -9.83 13.68
CA THR A 419 -9.63 -10.59 12.60
C THR A 419 -8.78 -11.75 13.13
N VAL A 420 -8.01 -11.54 14.20
CA VAL A 420 -7.25 -12.61 14.87
C VAL A 420 -8.20 -13.69 15.41
N ALA A 421 -9.30 -13.29 16.05
CA ALA A 421 -10.32 -14.23 16.54
C ALA A 421 -10.92 -15.06 15.41
N LEU A 422 -11.26 -14.42 14.28
CA LEU A 422 -11.73 -15.07 13.06
C LEU A 422 -10.72 -16.11 12.55
N TYR A 423 -9.44 -15.75 12.43
CA TYR A 423 -8.40 -16.63 11.88
C TYR A 423 -8.21 -17.85 12.79
N ARG A 424 -8.18 -17.64 14.11
CA ARG A 424 -8.14 -18.74 15.09
C ARG A 424 -9.37 -19.64 15.02
N SER A 425 -10.56 -19.08 14.80
CA SER A 425 -11.79 -19.85 14.60
C SER A 425 -11.71 -20.70 13.33
N MET A 426 -11.26 -20.10 12.22
CA MET A 426 -11.06 -20.82 10.95
C MET A 426 -10.08 -21.98 11.09
N LEU A 427 -8.93 -21.77 11.74
CA LEU A 427 -7.92 -22.82 11.98
C LEU A 427 -8.45 -24.02 12.79
N ARG A 428 -9.50 -23.81 13.59
CA ARG A 428 -10.12 -24.80 14.47
C ARG A 428 -11.35 -25.47 13.85
N GLU A 429 -12.19 -24.70 13.17
CA GLU A 429 -13.55 -25.10 12.77
C GLU A 429 -13.70 -25.38 11.27
N VAL A 430 -12.90 -24.72 10.44
CA VAL A 430 -12.94 -24.92 8.99
C VAL A 430 -11.98 -26.05 8.63
N PRO A 431 -12.41 -27.05 7.82
CA PRO A 431 -11.57 -28.18 7.42
C PRO A 431 -10.56 -27.75 6.35
N LEU A 432 -9.66 -26.83 6.71
CA LEU A 432 -8.70 -26.23 5.80
C LEU A 432 -7.72 -27.27 5.27
N ASP A 433 -7.54 -27.30 3.95
CA ASP A 433 -6.42 -28.03 3.37
C ASP A 433 -5.06 -27.40 3.77
N GLU A 434 -3.97 -28.10 3.49
CA GLU A 434 -2.62 -27.64 3.88
C GLU A 434 -2.25 -26.29 3.25
N ALA A 435 -2.64 -26.04 2.00
CA ALA A 435 -2.31 -24.82 1.28
C ALA A 435 -3.09 -23.62 1.81
N SER A 436 -4.41 -23.77 2.01
CA SER A 436 -5.30 -22.77 2.59
C SER A 436 -4.92 -22.47 4.03
N ARG A 437 -4.55 -23.49 4.83
CA ARG A 437 -4.01 -23.30 6.18
C ARG A 437 -2.70 -22.50 6.16
N ALA A 438 -1.77 -22.82 5.26
CA ALA A 438 -0.51 -22.09 5.14
C ALA A 438 -0.73 -20.62 4.74
N ARG A 439 -1.63 -20.37 3.77
CA ARG A 439 -2.05 -19.01 3.38
C ARG A 439 -2.65 -18.24 4.55
N LEU A 440 -3.55 -18.86 5.31
CA LEU A 440 -4.18 -18.22 6.48
C LEU A 440 -3.16 -17.87 7.57
N LEU A 441 -2.14 -18.71 7.77
CA LEU A 441 -1.07 -18.46 8.75
C LEU A 441 -0.12 -17.33 8.31
N ASP A 442 0.16 -17.21 7.01
CA ASP A 442 1.00 -16.14 6.47
C ASP A 442 0.24 -14.83 6.19
N ASP A 443 -1.09 -14.88 6.12
CA ASP A 443 -1.90 -13.70 5.87
C ASP A 443 -1.82 -12.69 7.04
N TYR A 444 -1.74 -11.42 6.66
CA TYR A 444 -1.45 -10.28 7.50
C TYR A 444 -2.49 -9.16 7.34
N ALA A 445 -3.62 -9.46 6.69
CA ALA A 445 -4.71 -8.53 6.49
C ALA A 445 -5.44 -8.15 7.80
N PHE A 446 -5.74 -6.87 7.99
CA PHE A 446 -6.62 -6.31 9.04
C PHE A 446 -7.91 -5.82 8.38
N TYR A 447 -8.99 -6.58 8.44
CA TYR A 447 -10.21 -6.17 7.76
C TYR A 447 -10.92 -5.07 8.53
N ILE A 448 -10.99 -3.86 7.96
CA ILE A 448 -11.63 -2.69 8.58
C ILE A 448 -13.07 -2.59 8.06
N PRO A 449 -14.09 -2.96 8.85
CA PRO A 449 -15.48 -2.89 8.39
C PRO A 449 -15.98 -1.44 8.42
N ARG A 450 -16.69 -1.02 7.36
CA ARG A 450 -17.26 0.33 7.27
C ARG A 450 -18.67 0.32 6.69
N ILE A 451 -19.60 0.92 7.42
CA ILE A 451 -20.92 1.24 6.87
C ILE A 451 -20.82 2.53 6.08
N VAL A 452 -21.06 2.44 4.77
CA VAL A 452 -21.11 3.60 3.87
C VAL A 452 -22.52 3.67 3.27
N PRO A 453 -23.42 4.51 3.82
CA PRO A 453 -24.78 4.62 3.31
C PRO A 453 -24.81 4.98 1.82
N ALA A 454 -25.80 4.46 1.11
CA ALA A 454 -26.04 4.89 -0.26
C ALA A 454 -26.32 6.40 -0.30
N PRO A 455 -25.81 7.13 -1.30
CA PRO A 455 -26.17 8.53 -1.46
C PRO A 455 -27.69 8.66 -1.61
N PRO A 456 -28.31 9.71 -1.04
CA PRO A 456 -29.75 9.93 -1.16
C PRO A 456 -30.14 9.95 -2.65
N GLN A 457 -31.12 9.13 -3.03
CA GLN A 457 -31.67 9.14 -4.39
C GLN A 457 -32.42 10.46 -4.59
N GLY A 458 -31.82 11.36 -5.37
CA GLY A 458 -32.39 12.66 -5.73
C GLY A 458 -33.41 12.59 -6.87
#